data_AF-A0AAD9THY1-F1
#
_entry.id   AF-A0AAD9THY1-F1
#
_cell.length_a   1.000
_cell.length_b   1.000
_cell.length_c   1.000
_cell.angle_alpha   90.00
_cell.angle_beta   90.00
_cell.angle_gamma   90.00
#
_symmetry.space_group_name_H-M   'P 1'
#
loop_
_entity.id
_entity.type
_entity.pdbx_description
1 polymer ?
#
loop_
_entity_poly.entity_id
_entity_poly.type
_entity_poly.pdbx_seq_one_letter_code
_entity_poly.pdbx_strand_id
1 'polypeptide(L)'
;MAASVNETNDVTLAKPIRCIVKLGGAAITCKNELEKINEENLEIVSSQLRQTMISSDNVVSLDWSKRPGTSDISCNVDSFGDQLSFDANKFIVVHGAGSFGHFQASKSGVHKGGMDQPLVKAGFVATRISVTTLNLEIVRALAREGIPSIGMSPFSCGWSTSGRNIASADLPAVAKAIESGFIPVLHGDAVFDDIQGCTILSGDVIIRHLAEHLKPEYVVFLTDVFGVYDRPPTKPDAVLLKEIAVSEDGSWSVIKPTLQDMNKQVETTVAAHDTTGGMETKISEAAMIAKLGIDVYIVKAATSHSLWVLSGEVRGNVPDDWLGTVIRRVSR
;
A
#
# COMPACT_ATOMS: atom_id res chain seq x y z
N MET A 1 35.65 -10.18 -13.67
CA MET A 1 35.17 -9.46 -14.87
C MET A 1 33.91 -8.73 -14.46
N ALA A 2 33.88 -7.43 -14.71
CA ALA A 2 32.81 -6.54 -14.31
C ALA A 2 31.50 -6.86 -15.04
N ALA A 3 30.38 -6.75 -14.32
CA ALA A 3 29.10 -6.35 -14.88
C ALA A 3 28.42 -5.44 -13.85
N SER A 4 28.77 -4.17 -13.93
CA SER A 4 27.93 -3.07 -13.49
C SER A 4 26.76 -2.95 -14.45
N VAL A 5 25.53 -3.14 -14.00
CA VAL A 5 24.34 -2.56 -14.63
C VAL A 5 23.32 -2.23 -13.53
N ASN A 6 23.48 -1.06 -12.90
CA ASN A 6 22.32 -0.35 -12.38
C ASN A 6 21.66 0.28 -13.62
N GLU A 7 20.89 -0.51 -14.36
CA GLU A 7 19.92 0.03 -15.30
C GLU A 7 18.78 0.58 -14.45
N THR A 8 18.87 1.86 -14.12
CA THR A 8 17.67 2.65 -13.84
C THR A 8 16.86 2.65 -15.13
N ASN A 9 16.03 1.62 -15.31
CA ASN A 9 15.06 1.55 -16.38
C ASN A 9 14.03 2.65 -16.10
N ASP A 10 14.34 3.85 -16.60
CA ASP A 10 13.48 5.01 -16.45
C ASP A 10 12.21 4.76 -17.26
N VAL A 11 11.17 4.32 -16.56
CA VAL A 11 9.89 3.95 -17.17
C VAL A 11 9.12 5.23 -17.46
N THR A 12 8.95 5.54 -18.74
CA THR A 12 8.12 6.69 -19.15
C THR A 12 6.70 6.22 -19.45
N LEU A 13 5.71 6.71 -18.69
CA LEU A 13 4.29 6.46 -18.93
C LEU A 13 3.66 7.55 -19.79
N ALA A 14 2.76 7.19 -20.71
CA ALA A 14 2.08 8.16 -21.59
C ALA A 14 1.18 9.20 -20.86
N LYS A 15 0.69 8.87 -19.67
CA LYS A 15 -0.06 9.78 -18.77
C LYS A 15 0.44 9.52 -17.33
N PRO A 16 0.52 10.54 -16.47
CA PRO A 16 0.97 10.38 -15.09
C PRO A 16 0.04 9.46 -14.30
N ILE A 17 0.59 8.82 -13.27
CA ILE A 17 -0.20 8.06 -12.30
C ILE A 17 -0.88 9.04 -11.37
N ARG A 18 -2.20 8.93 -11.20
CA ARG A 18 -2.94 9.81 -10.29
C ARG A 18 -2.60 9.50 -8.84
N CYS A 19 -2.66 8.23 -8.44
CA CYS A 19 -2.47 7.85 -7.05
C CYS A 19 -1.88 6.45 -6.93
N ILE A 20 -0.95 6.27 -5.98
CA ILE A 20 -0.63 4.94 -5.46
C ILE A 20 -1.26 4.83 -4.08
N VAL A 21 -2.11 3.83 -3.89
CA VAL A 21 -2.80 3.58 -2.62
C VAL A 21 -2.26 2.33 -1.97
N LYS A 22 -1.91 2.44 -0.69
CA LYS A 22 -1.61 1.31 0.16
C LYS A 22 -2.80 0.94 1.04
N LEU A 23 -3.30 -0.28 0.90
CA LEU A 23 -4.22 -0.91 1.84
C LEU A 23 -3.41 -1.52 2.99
N GLY A 24 -3.38 -0.86 4.14
CA GLY A 24 -2.72 -1.36 5.34
C GLY A 24 -3.29 -2.71 5.76
N GLY A 25 -2.43 -3.68 6.08
CA GLY A 25 -2.90 -5.03 6.42
C GLY A 25 -3.92 -5.05 7.56
N ALA A 26 -3.72 -4.24 8.60
CA ALA A 26 -4.67 -4.11 9.71
C ALA A 26 -5.99 -3.41 9.33
N ALA A 27 -6.02 -2.69 8.20
CA ALA A 27 -7.22 -2.02 7.72
C ALA A 27 -8.18 -2.97 7.00
N ILE A 28 -7.66 -4.02 6.37
CA ILE A 28 -8.43 -4.98 5.55
C ILE A 28 -8.41 -6.41 6.10
N THR A 29 -7.70 -6.67 7.20
CA THR A 29 -7.66 -7.97 7.88
C THR A 29 -7.86 -7.80 9.38
N CYS A 30 -8.37 -8.84 10.04
CA CYS A 30 -8.51 -8.89 11.49
C CYS A 30 -7.16 -9.27 12.12
N LYS A 31 -6.45 -8.27 12.68
CA LYS A 31 -5.06 -8.42 13.19
C LYS A 31 -4.87 -9.58 14.18
N ASN A 32 -5.89 -9.93 14.95
CA ASN A 32 -5.83 -10.93 16.01
C ASN A 32 -6.34 -12.32 15.58
N GLU A 33 -6.80 -12.46 14.35
CA GLU A 33 -7.36 -13.71 13.82
C GLU A 33 -6.56 -14.15 12.59
N LEU A 34 -6.00 -15.36 12.66
CA LEU A 34 -5.17 -15.91 11.61
C LEU A 34 -5.95 -15.96 10.29
N GLU A 35 -5.38 -15.37 9.24
CA GLU A 35 -5.92 -15.43 7.88
C GLU A 35 -7.40 -15.00 7.78
N LYS A 36 -7.80 -14.02 8.59
CA LYS A 36 -9.16 -13.46 8.57
C LYS A 36 -9.20 -12.09 7.91
N ILE A 37 -9.97 -11.97 6.84
CA ILE A 37 -10.29 -10.70 6.17
C ILE A 37 -11.36 -9.94 6.95
N ASN A 38 -11.23 -8.62 7.02
CA ASN A 38 -12.31 -7.74 7.41
C ASN A 38 -13.14 -7.42 6.16
N GLU A 39 -14.18 -8.22 5.94
CA GLU A 39 -15.01 -8.18 4.72
C GLU A 39 -15.72 -6.83 4.55
N GLU A 40 -16.30 -6.29 5.64
CA GLU A 40 -16.96 -4.98 5.64
C GLU A 40 -16.01 -3.86 5.17
N ASN A 41 -14.81 -3.78 5.77
CA ASN A 41 -13.84 -2.78 5.36
C ASN A 41 -13.38 -2.97 3.91
N LEU A 42 -13.17 -4.21 3.48
CA LEU A 42 -12.73 -4.50 2.11
C LEU A 42 -13.79 -4.11 1.08
N GLU A 43 -15.07 -4.38 1.35
CA GLU A 43 -16.19 -3.97 0.51
C GLU A 43 -16.30 -2.45 0.39
N ILE A 44 -16.28 -1.73 1.53
CA ILE A 44 -16.36 -0.27 1.54
C ILE A 44 -15.16 0.34 0.78
N VAL A 45 -13.95 -0.13 1.05
CA VAL A 45 -12.73 0.35 0.37
C VAL A 45 -12.78 0.07 -1.13
N SER A 46 -13.24 -1.11 -1.55
CA SER A 46 -13.38 -1.45 -2.97
C SER A 46 -14.37 -0.52 -3.68
N SER A 47 -15.51 -0.23 -3.05
CA SER A 47 -16.51 0.72 -3.55
C SER A 47 -15.95 2.16 -3.61
N GLN A 48 -15.20 2.60 -2.61
CA GLN A 48 -14.54 3.92 -2.63
C GLN A 48 -13.48 4.04 -3.74
N LEU A 49 -12.70 2.98 -3.97
CA LEU A 49 -11.75 2.93 -5.09
C LEU A 49 -12.48 2.97 -6.43
N ARG A 50 -13.60 2.25 -6.58
CA ARG A 50 -14.43 2.30 -7.79
C ARG A 50 -14.91 3.72 -8.07
N GLN A 51 -15.52 4.38 -7.08
CA GLN A 51 -16.04 5.75 -7.20
C GLN A 51 -14.97 6.76 -7.63
N THR A 52 -13.70 6.49 -7.33
CA THR A 52 -12.59 7.40 -7.64
C THR A 52 -11.87 7.03 -8.95
N MET A 53 -11.84 5.75 -9.31
CA MET A 53 -11.19 5.26 -10.52
C MET A 53 -12.10 5.32 -11.75
N ILE A 54 -13.41 5.09 -11.59
CA ILE A 54 -14.37 4.86 -12.68
C ILE A 54 -15.49 5.91 -12.58
N SER A 55 -15.70 6.67 -13.66
CA SER A 55 -16.73 7.72 -13.72
C SER A 55 -18.16 7.24 -14.04
N SER A 56 -18.34 5.94 -14.30
CA SER A 56 -19.64 5.34 -14.60
C SER A 56 -20.34 4.87 -13.33
N ASP A 57 -21.63 5.21 -13.21
CA ASP A 57 -22.48 4.75 -12.10
C ASP A 57 -22.91 3.28 -12.25
N ASN A 58 -22.85 2.72 -13.46
CA ASN A 58 -23.18 1.32 -13.70
C ASN A 58 -22.03 0.41 -13.27
N VAL A 59 -22.22 -0.33 -12.18
CA VAL A 59 -21.28 -1.35 -11.72
C VAL A 59 -21.46 -2.61 -12.54
N VAL A 60 -20.44 -2.95 -13.33
CA VAL A 60 -20.39 -4.22 -14.06
C VAL A 60 -19.23 -5.05 -13.48
N SER A 61 -19.55 -6.13 -12.78
CA SER A 61 -18.55 -7.02 -12.18
C SER A 61 -17.67 -7.66 -13.25
N LEU A 62 -16.35 -7.61 -13.03
CA LEU A 62 -15.32 -8.25 -13.85
C LEU A 62 -14.85 -9.60 -13.27
N ASP A 63 -15.28 -9.99 -12.05
CA ASP A 63 -14.95 -11.31 -11.48
C ASP A 63 -15.91 -12.38 -12.02
N TRP A 64 -15.54 -13.01 -13.13
CA TRP A 64 -16.28 -14.12 -13.73
C TRP A 64 -15.75 -15.51 -13.32
N SER A 65 -14.86 -15.55 -12.33
CA SER A 65 -14.23 -16.80 -11.90
C SER A 65 -15.16 -17.59 -10.95
N LYS A 66 -15.44 -18.85 -11.29
CA LYS A 66 -16.26 -19.75 -10.44
C LYS A 66 -15.58 -20.01 -9.09
N ARG A 67 -16.37 -20.06 -8.01
CA ARG A 67 -15.97 -20.73 -6.76
C ARG A 67 -16.80 -21.99 -6.52
N PRO A 68 -16.22 -23.02 -5.86
CA PRO A 68 -17.00 -24.11 -5.31
C PRO A 68 -18.10 -23.56 -4.38
N GLY A 69 -19.36 -23.94 -4.62
CA GLY A 69 -20.52 -23.49 -3.82
C GLY A 69 -21.28 -22.27 -4.37
N THR A 70 -20.84 -21.68 -5.48
CA THR A 70 -21.60 -20.66 -6.23
C THR A 70 -22.16 -21.29 -7.50
N SER A 71 -23.50 -21.22 -7.70
CA SER A 71 -24.18 -21.98 -8.76
C SER A 71 -23.94 -21.44 -10.16
N ASP A 72 -23.72 -20.13 -10.32
CA ASP A 72 -23.70 -19.49 -11.65
C ASP A 72 -22.59 -18.45 -11.79
N ILE A 73 -21.99 -18.39 -13.00
CA ILE A 73 -21.24 -17.21 -13.45
C ILE A 73 -22.29 -16.22 -13.96
N SER A 74 -22.58 -15.15 -13.24
CA SER A 74 -23.44 -14.07 -13.77
C SER A 74 -22.61 -13.16 -14.69
N CYS A 75 -22.36 -13.59 -15.93
CA CYS A 75 -21.78 -12.73 -16.96
C CYS A 75 -22.87 -12.28 -17.92
N ASN A 76 -23.24 -11.01 -17.89
CA ASN A 76 -24.05 -10.42 -18.95
C ASN A 76 -23.10 -9.74 -19.96
N VAL A 77 -22.60 -10.51 -20.92
CA VAL A 77 -21.62 -10.01 -21.92
C VAL A 77 -22.22 -8.82 -22.71
N ASP A 78 -23.54 -8.78 -22.88
CA ASP A 78 -24.24 -7.69 -23.56
C ASP A 78 -24.24 -6.36 -22.77
N SER A 79 -23.86 -6.38 -21.48
CA SER A 79 -23.66 -5.16 -20.69
C SER A 79 -22.35 -4.43 -21.01
N PHE A 80 -21.45 -5.08 -21.75
CA PHE A 80 -20.18 -4.52 -22.22
C PHE A 80 -20.34 -3.95 -23.64
N GLY A 81 -21.16 -2.92 -23.79
CA GLY A 81 -21.23 -2.19 -25.06
C GLY A 81 -19.89 -1.52 -25.41
N ASP A 82 -19.70 -1.16 -26.68
CA ASP A 82 -18.51 -0.46 -27.23
C ASP A 82 -18.17 0.88 -26.53
N GLN A 83 -19.01 1.35 -25.59
CA GLN A 83 -18.90 2.60 -24.85
C GLN A 83 -18.26 2.46 -23.45
N LEU A 84 -17.80 1.28 -23.02
CA LEU A 84 -16.96 1.16 -21.82
C LEU A 84 -15.57 1.76 -22.09
N SER A 85 -15.54 3.08 -22.20
CA SER A 85 -14.34 3.88 -22.09
C SER A 85 -13.87 3.77 -20.65
N PHE A 86 -13.01 2.80 -20.36
CA PHE A 86 -12.21 2.77 -19.15
C PHE A 86 -11.15 3.89 -19.25
N ASP A 87 -11.57 5.16 -19.31
CA ASP A 87 -10.68 6.30 -19.06
C ASP A 87 -10.46 6.39 -17.54
N ALA A 88 -10.06 5.26 -16.98
CA ALA A 88 -9.88 5.06 -15.56
C ALA A 88 -8.66 5.87 -15.14
N ASN A 89 -8.80 6.54 -14.00
CA ASN A 89 -7.64 7.17 -13.41
C ASN A 89 -6.56 6.11 -13.15
N LYS A 90 -5.33 6.41 -13.53
CA LYS A 90 -4.21 5.49 -13.37
C LYS A 90 -3.88 5.38 -11.88
N PHE A 91 -4.29 4.27 -11.28
CA PHE A 91 -3.96 3.92 -9.91
C PHE A 91 -3.04 2.70 -9.87
N ILE A 92 -2.29 2.58 -8.78
CA ILE A 92 -1.67 1.33 -8.35
C ILE A 92 -2.15 1.03 -6.94
N VAL A 93 -2.51 -0.22 -6.68
CA VAL A 93 -2.87 -0.68 -5.34
C VAL A 93 -1.72 -1.52 -4.79
N VAL A 94 -1.31 -1.24 -3.55
CA VAL A 94 -0.39 -2.08 -2.78
C VAL A 94 -1.10 -2.51 -1.51
N HIS A 95 -1.02 -3.76 -1.08
CA HIS A 95 -1.56 -4.13 0.23
C HIS A 95 -0.51 -4.70 1.18
N GLY A 96 -0.70 -4.47 2.48
CA GLY A 96 0.08 -5.14 3.52
C GLY A 96 -0.37 -6.59 3.72
N ALA A 97 0.48 -7.41 4.35
CA ALA A 97 0.19 -8.82 4.56
C ALA A 97 -0.86 -9.08 5.66
N GLY A 98 -1.03 -8.15 6.62
CA GLY A 98 -2.04 -8.30 7.68
C GLY A 98 -1.89 -9.60 8.47
N SER A 99 -3.01 -10.24 8.81
CA SER A 99 -3.03 -11.56 9.46
C SER A 99 -2.61 -12.73 8.54
N PHE A 100 -2.34 -12.47 7.26
CA PHE A 100 -1.90 -13.47 6.27
C PHE A 100 -0.36 -13.48 6.05
N GLY A 101 0.41 -12.80 6.90
CA GLY A 101 1.86 -12.89 6.80
C GLY A 101 2.59 -12.77 8.13
N HIS A 102 2.11 -11.89 9.03
CA HIS A 102 2.81 -11.64 10.29
C HIS A 102 2.93 -12.89 11.16
N PHE A 103 1.89 -13.73 11.23
CA PHE A 103 1.90 -14.94 12.05
C PHE A 103 2.98 -15.93 11.59
N GLN A 104 3.00 -16.23 10.29
CA GLN A 104 3.89 -17.19 9.66
C GLN A 104 5.34 -16.67 9.67
N ALA A 105 5.55 -15.42 9.26
CA ALA A 105 6.89 -14.82 9.11
C ALA A 105 7.58 -14.53 10.46
N SER A 106 6.81 -14.14 11.48
CA SER A 106 7.34 -13.90 12.83
C SER A 106 7.75 -15.22 13.51
N LYS A 107 6.87 -16.23 13.45
CA LYS A 107 7.10 -17.55 14.08
C LYS A 107 8.31 -18.29 13.49
N SER A 108 8.56 -18.13 12.20
CA SER A 108 9.63 -18.83 11.48
C SER A 108 10.92 -18.02 11.34
N GLY A 109 10.89 -16.71 11.60
CA GLY A 109 12.06 -15.85 11.48
C GLY A 109 12.44 -15.47 10.05
N VAL A 110 11.55 -15.60 9.05
CA VAL A 110 11.83 -15.28 7.62
C VAL A 110 12.41 -13.88 7.42
N HIS A 111 11.96 -12.89 8.20
CA HIS A 111 12.47 -11.51 8.17
C HIS A 111 13.94 -11.38 8.59
N LYS A 112 14.51 -12.39 9.25
CA LYS A 112 15.91 -12.44 9.70
C LYS A 112 16.83 -13.19 8.72
N GLY A 113 16.28 -13.77 7.65
CA GLY A 113 17.04 -14.60 6.71
C GLY A 113 17.34 -16.01 7.22
N GLY A 114 18.31 -16.68 6.60
CA GLY A 114 18.71 -18.05 6.93
C GLY A 114 17.98 -19.13 6.12
N MET A 115 17.92 -18.97 4.80
CA MET A 115 17.18 -19.85 3.88
C MET A 115 17.69 -21.31 3.85
N ASP A 116 18.88 -21.56 4.39
CA ASP A 116 19.45 -22.88 4.62
C ASP A 116 18.74 -23.63 5.76
N GLN A 117 18.13 -22.91 6.72
CA GLN A 117 17.42 -23.51 7.84
C GLN A 117 16.04 -24.06 7.41
N PRO A 118 15.73 -25.33 7.72
CA PRO A 118 14.44 -25.93 7.35
C PRO A 118 13.21 -25.15 7.87
N LEU A 119 13.30 -24.59 9.09
CA LEU A 119 12.22 -23.81 9.68
C LEU A 119 11.95 -22.51 8.91
N VAL A 120 13.00 -21.77 8.53
CA VAL A 120 12.90 -20.54 7.73
C VAL A 120 12.33 -20.86 6.36
N LYS A 121 12.80 -21.93 5.71
CA LYS A 121 12.29 -22.37 4.41
C LYS A 121 10.81 -22.75 4.46
N ALA A 122 10.38 -23.51 5.47
CA ALA A 122 8.97 -23.83 5.68
C ALA A 122 8.13 -22.57 5.97
N GLY A 123 8.69 -21.65 6.76
CA GLY A 123 8.10 -20.34 7.03
C GLY A 123 7.90 -19.50 5.77
N PHE A 124 8.91 -19.45 4.91
CA PHE A 124 8.87 -18.72 3.65
C PHE A 124 7.74 -19.26 2.77
N VAL A 125 7.63 -20.58 2.63
CA VAL A 125 6.54 -21.23 1.89
C VAL A 125 5.18 -20.87 2.49
N ALA A 126 5.01 -21.01 3.81
CA ALA A 126 3.74 -20.72 4.48
C ALA A 126 3.34 -19.24 4.36
N THR A 127 4.29 -18.31 4.53
CA THR A 127 4.05 -16.87 4.34
C THR A 127 3.61 -16.56 2.92
N ARG A 128 4.26 -17.15 1.90
CA ARG A 128 3.90 -16.94 0.49
C ARG A 128 2.50 -17.44 0.17
N ILE A 129 2.18 -18.67 0.56
CA ILE A 129 0.84 -19.25 0.34
C ILE A 129 -0.23 -18.32 0.94
N SER A 130 -0.01 -17.89 2.18
CA SER A 130 -0.97 -17.05 2.91
C SER A 130 -1.13 -15.68 2.26
N VAL A 131 -0.03 -14.95 1.99
CA VAL A 131 -0.14 -13.58 1.47
C VAL A 131 -0.63 -13.52 0.02
N THR A 132 -0.31 -14.54 -0.79
CA THR A 132 -0.84 -14.64 -2.17
C THR A 132 -2.33 -15.01 -2.18
N THR A 133 -2.80 -15.75 -1.18
CA THR A 133 -4.24 -15.98 -0.95
C THR A 133 -4.96 -14.67 -0.64
N LEU A 134 -4.41 -13.85 0.27
CA LEU A 134 -4.95 -12.51 0.56
C LEU A 134 -4.99 -11.64 -0.71
N ASN A 135 -3.92 -11.64 -1.50
CA ASN A 135 -3.87 -10.88 -2.75
C ASN A 135 -4.99 -11.30 -3.72
N LEU A 136 -5.24 -12.61 -3.86
CA LEU A 136 -6.33 -13.09 -4.69
C LEU A 136 -7.70 -12.60 -4.20
N GLU A 137 -7.96 -12.64 -2.89
CA GLU A 137 -9.23 -12.16 -2.33
C GLU A 137 -9.42 -10.64 -2.57
N ILE A 138 -8.37 -9.84 -2.42
CA ILE A 138 -8.41 -8.39 -2.70
C ILE A 138 -8.64 -8.12 -4.18
N VAL A 139 -7.88 -8.77 -5.07
CA VAL A 139 -8.05 -8.61 -6.53
C VAL A 139 -9.49 -8.93 -6.93
N ARG A 140 -10.07 -9.99 -6.38
CA ARG A 140 -11.47 -10.35 -6.62
C ARG A 140 -12.46 -9.33 -6.08
N ALA A 141 -12.25 -8.80 -4.88
CA ALA A 141 -13.11 -7.76 -4.32
C ALA A 141 -13.15 -6.52 -5.23
N LEU A 142 -11.99 -6.07 -5.72
CA LEU A 142 -11.90 -4.96 -6.67
C LEU A 142 -12.56 -5.30 -8.01
N ALA A 143 -12.34 -6.51 -8.54
CA ALA A 143 -12.94 -6.95 -9.80
C ALA A 143 -14.47 -7.02 -9.71
N ARG A 144 -15.04 -7.41 -8.56
CA ARG A 144 -16.51 -7.40 -8.33
C ARG A 144 -17.11 -6.00 -8.39
N GLU A 145 -16.35 -4.99 -7.99
CA GLU A 145 -16.70 -3.57 -8.12
C GLU A 145 -16.47 -3.03 -9.55
N GLY A 146 -16.08 -3.87 -10.50
CA GLY A 146 -15.84 -3.46 -11.89
C GLY A 146 -14.48 -2.83 -12.14
N ILE A 147 -13.55 -2.90 -11.18
CA ILE A 147 -12.18 -2.42 -11.34
C ILE A 147 -11.38 -3.48 -12.10
N PRO A 148 -10.67 -3.15 -13.21
CA PRO A 148 -9.85 -4.10 -13.96
C PRO A 148 -8.55 -4.41 -13.21
N SER A 149 -8.67 -5.02 -12.03
CA SER A 149 -7.58 -5.33 -11.12
C SER A 149 -6.82 -6.58 -11.56
N ILE A 150 -5.48 -6.53 -11.50
CA ILE A 150 -4.63 -7.70 -11.72
C ILE A 150 -3.60 -7.85 -10.59
N GLY A 151 -3.45 -9.06 -10.07
CA GLY A 151 -2.47 -9.36 -9.04
C GLY A 151 -1.06 -9.48 -9.60
N MET A 152 -0.10 -8.78 -9.00
CA MET A 152 1.32 -8.82 -9.36
C MET A 152 2.15 -9.08 -8.10
N SER A 153 2.42 -10.36 -7.79
CA SER A 153 3.26 -10.74 -6.63
C SER A 153 4.71 -10.32 -6.90
N PRO A 154 5.34 -9.50 -6.02
CA PRO A 154 6.73 -9.09 -6.18
C PRO A 154 7.67 -10.28 -6.41
N PHE A 155 7.54 -11.36 -5.64
CA PHE A 155 8.39 -12.54 -5.85
C PHE A 155 8.16 -13.17 -7.23
N SER A 156 6.90 -13.34 -7.64
CA SER A 156 6.60 -14.00 -8.93
C SER A 156 7.02 -13.13 -10.12
N CYS A 157 7.07 -11.82 -9.94
CA CYS A 157 7.62 -10.86 -10.89
C CYS A 157 9.14 -10.70 -10.79
N GLY A 158 9.84 -11.55 -10.03
CA GLY A 158 11.30 -11.57 -9.95
C GLY A 158 11.92 -10.45 -9.11
N TRP A 159 11.14 -9.78 -8.27
CA TRP A 159 11.69 -8.75 -7.38
C TRP A 159 12.56 -9.41 -6.31
N SER A 160 13.70 -8.80 -6.02
CA SER A 160 14.67 -9.29 -5.04
C SER A 160 15.19 -8.16 -4.16
N THR A 161 15.84 -8.55 -3.07
CA THR A 161 16.43 -7.63 -2.11
C THR A 161 17.91 -7.92 -1.89
N SER A 162 18.64 -6.96 -1.33
CA SER A 162 20.00 -7.13 -0.86
C SER A 162 20.15 -6.35 0.44
N GLY A 163 20.37 -7.06 1.55
CA GLY A 163 20.40 -6.43 2.87
C GLY A 163 19.09 -5.71 3.20
N ARG A 164 17.95 -6.30 2.83
CA ARG A 164 16.57 -5.79 3.02
C ARG A 164 16.16 -4.60 2.15
N ASN A 165 17.05 -4.08 1.30
CA ASN A 165 16.71 -3.05 0.32
C ASN A 165 16.37 -3.70 -1.01
N ILE A 166 15.47 -3.11 -1.80
CA ILE A 166 15.17 -3.62 -3.15
C ILE A 166 16.45 -3.59 -4.00
N ALA A 167 16.83 -4.75 -4.52
CA ALA A 167 17.98 -4.92 -5.40
C ALA A 167 17.55 -4.96 -6.88
N SER A 168 16.40 -5.58 -7.15
CA SER A 168 15.80 -5.66 -8.48
C SER A 168 14.28 -5.60 -8.38
N ALA A 169 13.64 -4.88 -9.32
CA ALA A 169 12.20 -4.79 -9.45
C ALA A 169 11.80 -4.61 -10.93
N ASP A 170 10.82 -5.39 -11.39
CA ASP A 170 10.28 -5.31 -12.75
C ASP A 170 9.23 -4.19 -12.87
N LEU A 171 9.70 -2.94 -12.87
CA LEU A 171 8.88 -1.76 -13.13
C LEU A 171 8.26 -1.74 -14.55
N PRO A 172 8.96 -2.19 -15.62
CA PRO A 172 8.37 -2.27 -16.96
C PRO A 172 7.09 -3.12 -17.01
N ALA A 173 7.02 -4.24 -16.30
CA ALA A 173 5.78 -5.04 -16.23
C ALA A 173 4.62 -4.28 -15.58
N VAL A 174 4.89 -3.55 -14.48
CA VAL A 174 3.88 -2.71 -13.81
C VAL A 174 3.41 -1.60 -14.74
N ALA A 175 4.33 -0.95 -15.46
CA ALA A 175 4.02 0.10 -16.42
C ALA A 175 3.13 -0.41 -17.56
N LYS A 176 3.50 -1.56 -18.14
CA LYS A 176 2.75 -2.22 -19.21
C LYS A 176 1.33 -2.58 -18.78
N ALA A 177 1.15 -3.05 -17.55
CA ALA A 177 -0.19 -3.29 -17.00
C ALA A 177 -1.04 -2.01 -16.99
N ILE A 178 -0.48 -0.91 -16.49
CA ILE A 178 -1.16 0.40 -16.43
C ILE A 178 -1.50 0.92 -17.85
N GLU A 179 -0.55 0.81 -18.78
CA GLU A 179 -0.76 1.22 -20.18
C GLU A 179 -1.76 0.34 -20.92
N SER A 180 -1.97 -0.89 -20.46
CA SER A 180 -2.98 -1.81 -20.98
C SER A 180 -4.36 -1.61 -20.32
N GLY A 181 -4.52 -0.59 -19.47
CA GLY A 181 -5.78 -0.26 -18.82
C GLY A 181 -6.10 -1.05 -17.54
N PHE A 182 -5.13 -1.82 -17.02
CA PHE A 182 -5.31 -2.52 -15.75
C PHE A 182 -4.89 -1.68 -14.55
N ILE A 183 -5.47 -1.99 -13.39
CA ILE A 183 -5.02 -1.52 -12.09
C ILE A 183 -4.15 -2.61 -11.45
N PRO A 184 -2.81 -2.47 -11.44
CA PRO A 184 -1.94 -3.46 -10.81
C PRO A 184 -2.12 -3.45 -9.29
N VAL A 185 -2.22 -4.65 -8.72
CA VAL A 185 -2.35 -4.91 -7.28
C VAL A 185 -1.11 -5.68 -6.82
N LEU A 186 -0.21 -4.98 -6.13
CA LEU A 186 0.99 -5.55 -5.52
C LEU A 186 0.77 -5.76 -4.01
N HIS A 187 1.68 -6.48 -3.36
CA HIS A 187 1.55 -6.76 -1.93
C HIS A 187 2.89 -6.92 -1.25
N GLY A 188 2.92 -6.67 0.06
CA GLY A 188 4.07 -7.08 0.88
C GLY A 188 4.28 -8.59 0.75
N ASP A 189 5.54 -9.02 0.56
CA ASP A 189 5.83 -10.39 0.13
C ASP A 189 7.10 -10.94 0.80
N ALA A 190 7.25 -12.25 0.83
CA ALA A 190 8.51 -12.89 1.17
C ALA A 190 9.35 -13.04 -0.11
N VAL A 191 10.56 -12.49 -0.12
CA VAL A 191 11.42 -12.44 -1.32
C VAL A 191 12.81 -12.98 -1.04
N PHE A 192 13.54 -13.33 -2.09
CA PHE A 192 14.96 -13.66 -1.97
C PHE A 192 15.78 -12.41 -1.63
N ASP A 193 16.81 -12.62 -0.83
CA ASP A 193 17.77 -11.59 -0.44
C ASP A 193 19.19 -12.07 -0.72
N ASP A 194 20.00 -11.26 -1.39
CA ASP A 194 21.35 -11.64 -1.82
C ASP A 194 22.33 -11.82 -0.65
N ILE A 195 22.08 -11.19 0.50
CA ILE A 195 22.98 -11.20 1.68
C ILE A 195 22.49 -12.17 2.75
N GLN A 196 21.20 -12.12 3.11
CA GLN A 196 20.62 -12.93 4.18
C GLN A 196 19.78 -14.13 3.66
N GLY A 197 19.75 -14.35 2.34
CA GLY A 197 19.07 -15.45 1.66
C GLY A 197 17.58 -15.17 1.40
N CYS A 198 16.87 -14.60 2.38
CA CYS A 198 15.51 -14.12 2.20
C CYS A 198 15.17 -12.98 3.16
N THR A 199 14.07 -12.29 2.87
CA THR A 199 13.50 -11.29 3.77
C THR A 199 12.00 -11.11 3.52
N ILE A 200 11.39 -10.24 4.32
CA ILE A 200 10.07 -9.67 4.04
C ILE A 200 10.27 -8.32 3.35
N LEU A 201 9.78 -8.21 2.12
CA LEU A 201 9.65 -6.94 1.42
C LEU A 201 8.30 -6.31 1.81
N SER A 202 8.35 -5.25 2.61
CA SER A 202 7.13 -4.62 3.12
C SER A 202 6.40 -3.84 2.03
N GLY A 203 5.07 -3.75 2.15
CA GLY A 203 4.28 -2.90 1.25
C GLY A 203 4.64 -1.41 1.35
N ASP A 204 5.23 -0.95 2.47
CA ASP A 204 5.67 0.46 2.64
C ASP A 204 6.91 0.73 1.77
N VAL A 205 7.85 -0.23 1.73
CA VAL A 205 9.03 -0.15 0.85
C VAL A 205 8.63 -0.24 -0.63
N ILE A 206 7.66 -1.12 -0.97
CA ILE A 206 7.15 -1.25 -2.34
C ILE A 206 6.54 0.07 -2.82
N ILE A 207 5.65 0.68 -2.03
CA ILE A 207 5.01 1.94 -2.45
C ILE A 207 6.01 3.09 -2.57
N ARG A 208 7.03 3.17 -1.70
CA ARG A 208 8.13 4.14 -1.86
C ARG A 208 8.86 3.92 -3.18
N HIS A 209 9.26 2.69 -3.46
CA HIS A 209 10.01 2.37 -4.68
C HIS A 209 9.21 2.66 -5.95
N LEU A 210 7.91 2.34 -5.96
CA LEU A 210 7.01 2.69 -7.06
C LEU A 210 6.85 4.21 -7.19
N ALA A 211 6.66 4.94 -6.10
CA ALA A 211 6.52 6.39 -6.12
C ALA A 211 7.80 7.09 -6.61
N GLU A 212 8.98 6.53 -6.27
CA GLU A 212 10.27 7.02 -6.69
C GLU A 212 10.44 6.99 -8.22
N HIS A 213 9.94 5.95 -8.88
CA HIS A 213 10.14 5.76 -10.33
C HIS A 213 8.95 6.20 -11.17
N LEU A 214 7.72 6.04 -10.67
CA LEU A 214 6.50 6.30 -11.44
C LEU A 214 5.84 7.65 -11.14
N LYS A 215 6.37 8.39 -10.16
CA LYS A 215 6.01 9.78 -9.82
C LYS A 215 4.49 10.05 -9.82
N PRO A 216 3.71 9.37 -8.97
CA PRO A 216 2.28 9.64 -8.87
C PRO A 216 2.01 11.06 -8.38
N GLU A 217 0.82 11.59 -8.68
CA GLU A 217 0.44 12.91 -8.21
C GLU A 217 0.31 13.01 -6.68
N TYR A 218 -0.05 11.90 -6.01
CA TYR A 218 -0.08 11.76 -4.55
C TYR A 218 -0.06 10.28 -4.15
N VAL A 219 0.22 10.02 -2.87
CA VAL A 219 0.21 8.68 -2.27
C VAL A 219 -0.72 8.63 -1.07
N VAL A 220 -1.47 7.53 -0.93
CA VAL A 220 -2.41 7.34 0.19
C VAL A 220 -2.11 6.04 0.93
N PHE A 221 -1.90 6.11 2.23
CA PHE A 221 -1.85 4.97 3.14
C PHE A 221 -3.17 4.86 3.89
N LEU A 222 -3.97 3.85 3.55
CA LEU A 222 -5.17 3.48 4.29
C LEU A 222 -4.77 2.60 5.47
N THR A 223 -5.10 3.00 6.69
CA THR A 223 -4.77 2.28 7.93
C THR A 223 -6.03 2.05 8.78
N ASP A 224 -5.89 1.38 9.92
CA ASP A 224 -6.97 1.10 10.88
C ASP A 224 -7.25 2.25 11.87
N VAL A 225 -6.50 3.35 11.78
CA VAL A 225 -6.55 4.55 12.63
C VAL A 225 -6.67 5.81 11.78
N PHE A 226 -7.13 6.94 12.33
CA PHE A 226 -7.36 8.15 11.54
C PHE A 226 -6.11 8.78 10.95
N GLY A 227 -4.93 8.53 11.50
CA GLY A 227 -3.67 9.03 10.98
C GLY A 227 -2.53 8.71 11.93
N VAL A 228 -1.51 9.55 11.94
CA VAL A 228 -0.41 9.49 12.90
C VAL A 228 -0.82 10.20 14.18
N TYR A 229 -0.65 9.55 15.32
CA TYR A 229 -0.87 10.14 16.63
C TYR A 229 0.46 10.32 17.34
N ASP A 230 0.54 11.27 18.28
CA ASP A 230 1.72 11.48 19.13
C ASP A 230 2.03 10.27 20.06
N ARG A 231 1.01 9.46 20.35
CA ARG A 231 1.05 8.24 21.16
C ARG A 231 -0.03 7.26 20.66
N PRO A 232 -0.12 6.03 21.18
CA PRO A 232 -1.13 5.08 20.72
C PRO A 232 -2.55 5.68 20.81
N PRO A 233 -3.37 5.59 19.74
CA PRO A 233 -4.71 6.20 19.70
C PRO A 233 -5.70 5.57 20.68
N THR A 234 -5.32 4.47 21.33
CA THR A 234 -6.07 3.86 22.45
C THR A 234 -5.94 4.64 23.76
N LYS A 235 -5.03 5.63 23.83
CA LYS A 235 -4.88 6.50 25.00
C LYS A 235 -5.85 7.69 24.91
N PRO A 236 -6.52 8.08 26.03
CA PRO A 236 -7.51 9.15 26.02
C PRO A 236 -7.01 10.49 25.49
N ASP A 237 -5.74 10.83 25.79
CA ASP A 237 -5.13 12.11 25.42
C ASP A 237 -4.30 12.02 24.14
N ALA A 238 -4.52 11.00 23.30
CA ALA A 238 -3.80 10.86 22.04
C ALA A 238 -4.23 11.96 21.05
N VAL A 239 -3.24 12.68 20.51
CA VAL A 239 -3.46 13.80 19.62
C VAL A 239 -3.12 13.39 18.20
N LEU A 240 -4.07 13.60 17.27
CA LEU A 240 -3.85 13.39 15.85
C LEU A 240 -2.92 14.47 15.30
N LEU A 241 -1.80 14.05 14.72
CA LEU A 241 -0.85 14.91 14.03
C LEU A 241 -1.38 15.15 12.61
N LYS A 242 -1.98 16.31 12.38
CA LYS A 242 -2.63 16.62 11.09
C LYS A 242 -1.65 16.88 9.96
N GLU A 243 -0.49 17.47 10.27
CA GLU A 243 0.48 17.87 9.24
C GLU A 243 1.92 17.64 9.72
N ILE A 244 2.69 16.92 8.91
CA ILE A 244 4.11 16.63 9.11
C ILE A 244 4.89 17.22 7.92
N ALA A 245 5.84 18.10 8.22
CA ALA A 245 6.79 18.67 7.27
C ALA A 245 7.95 17.70 7.04
N VAL A 246 8.43 17.63 5.80
CA VAL A 246 9.68 16.93 5.46
C VAL A 246 10.66 17.92 4.85
N SER A 247 11.87 17.94 5.40
CA SER A 247 13.01 18.75 4.96
C SER A 247 13.77 18.05 3.83
N GLU A 248 14.65 18.78 3.14
CA GLU A 248 15.44 18.23 2.01
C GLU A 248 16.40 17.12 2.42
N ASP A 249 16.90 17.15 3.66
CA ASP A 249 17.74 16.08 4.22
C ASP A 249 16.95 14.80 4.53
N GLY A 250 15.61 14.84 4.48
CA GLY A 250 14.71 13.74 4.83
C GLY A 250 14.28 13.73 6.29
N SER A 251 14.79 14.66 7.11
CA SER A 251 14.26 14.87 8.46
C SER A 251 12.83 15.40 8.39
N TRP A 252 12.01 15.05 9.37
CA TRP A 252 10.61 15.47 9.42
C TRP A 252 10.26 16.09 10.77
N SER A 253 9.22 16.94 10.79
CA SER A 253 8.76 17.62 12.00
C SER A 253 7.26 17.87 11.94
N VAL A 254 6.58 17.83 13.07
CA VAL A 254 5.14 18.11 13.14
C VAL A 254 4.89 19.62 12.98
N ILE A 255 4.00 19.98 12.06
CA ILE A 255 3.52 21.37 11.89
C ILE A 255 2.21 21.59 12.63
N LYS A 256 1.28 20.64 12.50
CA LYS A 256 -0.05 20.74 13.11
C LYS A 256 -0.35 19.51 13.96
N PRO A 257 -0.64 19.67 15.26
CA PRO A 257 -0.63 20.94 16.02
C PRO A 257 0.79 21.52 16.21
N THR A 258 0.90 22.84 16.42
CA THR A 258 2.17 23.50 16.75
C THR A 258 2.61 23.08 18.15
N LEU A 259 3.48 22.08 18.25
CA LEU A 259 3.98 21.59 19.53
C LEU A 259 5.25 22.36 19.90
N GLN A 260 5.11 23.42 20.70
CA GLN A 260 6.22 24.33 21.04
C GLN A 260 7.37 23.67 21.83
N ASP A 261 7.18 22.46 22.41
CA ASP A 261 8.21 21.79 23.24
C ASP A 261 8.41 20.28 22.97
N MET A 262 7.81 19.70 21.91
CA MET A 262 7.73 18.23 21.78
C MET A 262 8.29 17.61 20.50
N ASN A 263 8.90 18.35 19.57
CA ASN A 263 9.36 17.74 18.30
C ASN A 263 10.32 16.55 18.49
N LYS A 264 11.27 16.63 19.45
CA LYS A 264 12.09 15.46 19.84
C LYS A 264 11.31 14.42 20.64
N GLN A 265 10.37 14.84 21.48
CA GLN A 265 9.59 13.90 22.29
C GLN A 265 8.64 13.07 21.45
N VAL A 266 7.97 13.62 20.42
CA VAL A 266 7.00 12.92 19.55
C VAL A 266 7.69 11.85 18.70
N GLU A 267 8.82 12.16 18.07
CA GLU A 267 9.62 11.14 17.36
C GLU A 267 10.01 10.02 18.33
N THR A 268 10.44 10.38 19.54
CA THR A 268 10.76 9.41 20.60
C THR A 268 9.52 8.67 21.13
N THR A 269 8.32 9.28 21.19
CA THR A 269 7.10 8.64 21.74
C THR A 269 6.40 7.78 20.71
N VAL A 270 6.37 8.18 19.44
CA VAL A 270 5.90 7.36 18.34
C VAL A 270 6.79 6.12 18.23
N ALA A 271 8.12 6.28 18.22
CA ALA A 271 9.06 5.15 18.21
C ALA A 271 8.97 4.30 19.50
N ALA A 272 8.92 4.92 20.70
CA ALA A 272 8.88 4.19 21.97
C ALA A 272 7.56 3.43 22.22
N HIS A 273 6.47 3.85 21.59
CA HIS A 273 5.16 3.22 21.74
C HIS A 273 4.73 2.37 20.54
N ASP A 274 5.46 2.40 19.44
CA ASP A 274 5.27 1.51 18.30
C ASP A 274 5.92 0.15 18.57
N THR A 275 5.21 -0.66 19.36
CA THR A 275 5.61 -2.04 19.71
C THR A 275 5.78 -2.97 18.50
N THR A 276 5.37 -2.52 17.31
CA THR A 276 5.49 -3.26 16.06
C THR A 276 6.50 -2.67 15.08
N GLY A 277 7.05 -1.48 15.36
CA GLY A 277 7.82 -0.68 14.39
C GLY A 277 7.05 -0.30 13.12
N GLY A 278 5.73 -0.52 13.08
CA GLY A 278 4.91 -0.42 11.88
C GLY A 278 4.45 0.99 11.51
N MET A 279 4.24 1.87 12.49
CA MET A 279 3.93 3.28 12.25
C MET A 279 5.20 4.10 12.01
N GLU A 280 6.27 3.88 12.77
CA GLU A 280 7.55 4.55 12.57
C GLU A 280 8.12 4.27 11.18
N THR A 281 8.19 2.99 10.78
CA THR A 281 8.63 2.61 9.43
C THR A 281 7.76 3.26 8.35
N LYS A 282 6.44 3.33 8.57
CA LYS A 282 5.51 3.95 7.60
C LYS A 282 5.74 5.45 7.47
N ILE A 283 5.98 6.17 8.57
CA ILE A 283 6.31 7.59 8.54
C ILE A 283 7.65 7.80 7.83
N SER A 284 8.65 6.96 8.11
CA SER A 284 9.96 7.03 7.45
C SER A 284 9.85 6.84 5.93
N GLU A 285 9.16 5.78 5.47
CA GLU A 285 8.94 5.54 4.04
C GLU A 285 8.10 6.66 3.40
N ALA A 286 7.05 7.14 4.10
CA ALA A 286 6.24 8.26 3.65
C ALA A 286 7.04 9.57 3.56
N ALA A 287 7.96 9.83 4.49
CA ALA A 287 8.82 10.99 4.45
C ALA A 287 9.78 10.94 3.25
N MET A 288 10.31 9.75 2.94
CA MET A 288 11.13 9.55 1.74
C MET A 288 10.35 9.81 0.43
N ILE A 289 9.06 9.45 0.38
CA ILE A 289 8.18 9.80 -0.75
C ILE A 289 7.94 11.33 -0.78
N ALA A 290 7.59 11.93 0.35
CA ALA A 290 7.34 13.36 0.46
C ALA A 290 8.54 14.21 0.04
N LYS A 291 9.77 13.78 0.38
CA LYS A 291 11.01 14.42 -0.05
C LYS A 291 11.13 14.56 -1.58
N LEU A 292 10.51 13.67 -2.34
CA LEU A 292 10.44 13.74 -3.81
C LEU A 292 9.45 14.80 -4.33
N GLY A 293 8.77 15.52 -3.44
CA GLY A 293 7.72 16.49 -3.79
C GLY A 293 6.34 15.86 -4.00
N ILE A 294 6.14 14.62 -3.53
CA ILE A 294 4.88 13.89 -3.67
C ILE A 294 4.16 13.90 -2.32
N ASP A 295 3.00 14.54 -2.23
CA ASP A 295 2.22 14.54 -0.99
C ASP A 295 1.79 13.12 -0.60
N VAL A 296 1.96 12.79 0.68
CA VAL A 296 1.54 11.52 1.26
C VAL A 296 0.46 11.73 2.29
N TYR A 297 -0.60 10.93 2.25
CA TYR A 297 -1.71 11.01 3.18
C TYR A 297 -1.86 9.69 3.94
N ILE A 298 -2.00 9.76 5.26
CA ILE A 298 -2.29 8.61 6.13
C ILE A 298 -3.68 8.82 6.72
N VAL A 299 -4.60 7.89 6.46
CA VAL A 299 -6.02 8.02 6.84
C VAL A 299 -6.65 6.68 7.18
N LYS A 300 -7.72 6.69 7.98
CA LYS A 300 -8.48 5.48 8.30
C LYS A 300 -9.25 4.97 7.08
N ALA A 301 -9.04 3.71 6.72
CA ALA A 301 -9.81 3.01 5.70
C ALA A 301 -11.30 2.95 6.03
N ALA A 302 -12.14 2.80 5.00
CA ALA A 302 -13.59 2.64 5.14
C ALA A 302 -14.27 3.80 5.90
N THR A 303 -13.81 5.04 5.68
CA THR A 303 -14.43 6.26 6.22
C THR A 303 -14.71 7.27 5.12
N SER A 304 -15.53 8.29 5.39
CA SER A 304 -15.68 9.42 4.46
C SER A 304 -14.33 10.11 4.18
N HIS A 305 -13.46 10.21 5.18
CA HIS A 305 -12.13 10.81 5.05
C HIS A 305 -11.21 10.04 4.10
N SER A 306 -11.33 8.70 4.02
CA SER A 306 -10.59 7.92 3.01
C SER A 306 -11.11 8.19 1.61
N LEU A 307 -12.43 8.34 1.42
CA LEU A 307 -12.98 8.71 0.12
C LEU A 307 -12.51 10.10 -0.34
N TRP A 308 -12.55 11.11 0.54
CA TRP A 308 -12.13 12.48 0.21
C TRP A 308 -10.67 12.54 -0.28
N VAL A 309 -9.78 11.78 0.34
CA VAL A 309 -8.38 11.79 -0.09
C VAL A 309 -8.15 10.96 -1.35
N LEU A 310 -8.87 9.85 -1.53
CA LEU A 310 -8.80 9.05 -2.76
C LEU A 310 -9.34 9.84 -3.96
N SER A 311 -10.38 10.66 -3.78
CA SER A 311 -10.90 11.58 -4.80
C SER A 311 -10.00 12.81 -5.02
N GLY A 312 -8.98 13.01 -4.19
CA GLY A 312 -8.03 14.12 -4.30
C GLY A 312 -8.57 15.47 -3.81
N GLU A 313 -9.72 15.50 -3.13
CA GLU A 313 -10.34 16.72 -2.59
C GLU A 313 -9.49 17.40 -1.49
N VAL A 314 -8.63 16.62 -0.83
CA VAL A 314 -7.76 17.09 0.27
C VAL A 314 -6.43 17.68 -0.25
N ARG A 315 -6.19 17.62 -1.57
CA ARG A 315 -4.92 18.07 -2.16
C ARG A 315 -4.77 19.58 -2.09
N GLY A 316 -3.58 20.04 -1.71
CA GLY A 316 -3.27 21.46 -1.56
C GLY A 316 -3.85 22.07 -0.28
N ASN A 317 -5.18 22.08 -0.14
CA ASN A 317 -5.88 22.62 1.03
C ASN A 317 -6.53 21.50 1.85
N VAL A 318 -6.04 21.27 3.07
CA VAL A 318 -6.58 20.25 3.98
C VAL A 318 -7.75 20.84 4.76
N PRO A 319 -8.99 20.32 4.60
CA PRO A 319 -10.14 20.81 5.36
C PRO A 319 -9.96 20.62 6.88
N ASP A 320 -10.47 21.55 7.68
CA ASP A 320 -10.33 21.50 9.14
C ASP A 320 -11.05 20.29 9.77
N ASP A 321 -12.13 19.84 9.16
CA ASP A 321 -12.94 18.69 9.54
C ASP A 321 -12.41 17.36 8.98
N TRP A 322 -11.41 17.39 8.09
CA TRP A 322 -10.78 16.16 7.61
C TRP A 322 -9.90 15.54 8.70
N LEU A 323 -10.15 14.26 8.98
CA LEU A 323 -9.37 13.47 9.92
C LEU A 323 -8.35 12.63 9.17
N GLY A 324 -7.11 13.09 9.19
CA GLY A 324 -5.97 12.41 8.61
C GLY A 324 -4.66 13.11 8.91
N THR A 325 -3.56 12.51 8.48
CA THR A 325 -2.23 13.11 8.52
C THR A 325 -1.75 13.32 7.10
N VAL A 326 -1.37 14.55 6.76
CA VAL A 326 -0.61 14.82 5.55
C VAL A 326 0.87 14.94 5.86
N ILE A 327 1.70 14.32 5.03
CA ILE A 327 3.16 14.36 5.08
C ILE A 327 3.62 14.96 3.75
N ARG A 328 4.25 16.12 3.80
CA ARG A 328 4.60 16.89 2.59
C ARG A 328 5.96 17.57 2.73
N ARG A 329 6.65 17.79 1.61
CA ARG A 329 7.89 18.58 1.60
C ARG A 329 7.57 20.04 1.85
N VAL A 330 8.40 20.68 2.67
CA VAL A 330 8.39 22.14 2.85
C VAL A 330 9.66 22.71 2.25
N SER A 331 9.51 23.69 1.37
CA SER A 331 10.63 24.53 0.92
C SER A 331 10.93 25.51 2.05
N ARG A 332 12.12 25.44 2.64
CA ARG A 332 12.60 26.51 3.51
C ARG A 332 13.01 27.73 2.68
#